data_AF-A0A2V9TSF9-F1
#
_entry.id   AF-A0A2V9TSF9-F1
#
_cell.length_a   1.000
_cell.length_b   1.000
_cell.length_c   1.000
_cell.angle_alpha   90.00
_cell.angle_beta   90.00
_cell.angle_gamma   90.00
#
_symmetry.space_group_name_H-M   'P 1'
#
loop_
_entity.id
_entity.type
_entity.pdbx_description
1 polymer ?
#
loop_
_entity_poly.entity_id
_entity_poly.type
_entity_poly.pdbx_seq_one_letter_code
_entity_poly.pdbx_strand_id
1 'polypeptide(L)'
;GATFSLFAGGHTGYCRLPDPVVHRRFIFHLHAGLWLVRDVAEANDSHQLDLFWHFAPGLTVSRWENRFIAALKDSQAATENTRLALLPQDVGWTSELTSGGFSPAYGRKESTLVVRFTARTKLPTEFATLIVPLFSASDKPGKFVILRREESLTDNSSLHAFQYDEETKTHYVVFADRGGWSLSEWTSDATFLYYRLENRRLTHLILCGGSFAKWQGKQVLSHSAPIARFEWLRNGESGQIFTSEETIDQSLSDGLLGSCETVF
;
A
#
# COMPACT_ATOMS: atom_id res chain seq x y z
N GLY A 1 8.48 4.60 -11.33
CA GLY A 1 7.55 4.77 -12.46
C GLY A 1 7.34 6.25 -12.72
N ALA A 2 6.40 6.59 -13.59
CA ALA A 2 6.00 7.99 -13.82
C ALA A 2 5.12 8.49 -12.67
N THR A 3 4.19 7.66 -12.21
CA THR A 3 3.17 8.01 -11.21
C THR A 3 3.35 7.33 -9.85
N PHE A 4 4.37 6.48 -9.73
CA PHE A 4 4.61 5.73 -8.49
C PHE A 4 6.08 5.37 -8.29
N SER A 5 6.39 4.99 -7.05
CA SER A 5 7.60 4.28 -6.67
C SER A 5 7.23 2.97 -5.97
N LEU A 6 7.96 1.90 -6.27
CA LEU A 6 7.80 0.60 -5.61
C LEU A 6 9.18 0.12 -5.15
N PHE A 7 9.28 -0.25 -3.90
CA PHE A 7 10.50 -0.74 -3.27
C PHE A 7 10.23 -2.04 -2.54
N ALA A 8 11.17 -2.97 -2.62
CA ALA A 8 11.20 -4.18 -1.81
C ALA A 8 12.59 -4.34 -1.21
N GLY A 9 12.66 -4.62 0.09
CA GLY A 9 13.90 -4.86 0.80
C GLY A 9 13.71 -5.90 1.89
N GLY A 10 14.80 -6.52 2.33
CA GLY A 10 14.74 -7.46 3.45
C GLY A 10 16.07 -7.51 4.19
N HIS A 11 16.04 -8.06 5.40
CA HIS A 11 17.24 -8.25 6.20
C HIS A 11 17.18 -9.53 7.04
N THR A 12 18.37 -10.05 7.36
CA THR A 12 18.59 -11.31 8.06
C THR A 12 19.14 -11.11 9.48
N GLY A 13 18.99 -9.91 10.06
CA GLY A 13 19.56 -9.54 11.36
C GLY A 13 19.15 -10.45 12.54
N TYR A 14 18.04 -11.18 12.40
CA TYR A 14 17.54 -12.13 13.39
C TYR A 14 17.86 -13.60 13.05
N CYS A 15 18.53 -13.88 11.94
CA CYS A 15 18.85 -15.26 11.52
C CYS A 15 19.87 -15.95 12.43
N ARG A 16 20.52 -15.19 13.32
CA ARG A 16 21.42 -15.72 14.36
C ARG A 16 20.68 -16.30 15.58
N LEU A 17 19.36 -16.13 15.68
CA LEU A 17 18.56 -16.61 16.79
C LEU A 17 18.12 -18.08 16.58
N PRO A 18 17.73 -18.81 17.65
CA PRO A 18 17.38 -20.23 17.55
C PRO A 18 16.26 -20.57 16.57
N ASP A 19 15.25 -19.70 16.45
CA ASP A 19 14.32 -19.70 15.32
C ASP A 19 14.61 -18.47 14.44
N PRO A 20 15.36 -18.64 13.33
CA PRO A 20 15.75 -17.56 12.43
C PRO A 20 14.56 -16.79 11.87
N VAL A 21 14.55 -15.46 12.05
CA VAL A 21 13.53 -14.59 11.45
C VAL A 21 14.11 -13.81 10.28
N VAL A 22 13.44 -13.87 9.13
CA VAL A 22 13.70 -12.98 7.98
C VAL A 22 12.59 -11.94 7.93
N HIS A 23 12.97 -10.66 7.83
CA HIS A 23 12.02 -9.57 7.65
C HIS A 23 12.12 -9.02 6.24
N ARG A 24 10.97 -8.84 5.57
CA ARG A 24 10.82 -8.20 4.26
C ARG A 24 9.84 -7.03 4.37
N ARG A 25 10.19 -5.91 3.74
CA ARG A 25 9.38 -4.70 3.63
C ARG A 25 9.15 -4.36 2.17
N PHE A 26 7.90 -4.16 1.81
CA PHE A 26 7.47 -3.61 0.54
C PHE A 26 6.89 -2.22 0.78
N ILE A 27 7.28 -1.25 -0.05
CA ILE A 27 6.78 0.12 0.02
C ILE A 27 6.26 0.48 -1.37
N PHE A 28 4.96 0.71 -1.46
CA PHE A 28 4.33 1.34 -2.60
C PHE A 28 4.05 2.80 -2.27
N HIS A 29 4.52 3.72 -3.11
CA HIS A 29 4.22 5.14 -3.02
C HIS A 29 3.53 5.57 -4.31
N LEU A 30 2.27 5.95 -4.21
CA LEU A 30 1.57 6.65 -5.29
C LEU A 30 1.96 8.12 -5.22
N HIS A 31 2.61 8.66 -6.25
CA HIS A 31 3.09 10.04 -6.25
C HIS A 31 1.96 11.03 -5.99
N ALA A 32 2.21 12.03 -5.14
CA ALA A 32 1.22 13.01 -4.67
C ALA A 32 -0.02 12.38 -3.98
N GLY A 33 0.10 11.14 -3.52
CA GLY A 33 -0.96 10.38 -2.88
C GLY A 33 -0.48 9.65 -1.64
N LEU A 34 -0.81 8.37 -1.56
CA LEU A 34 -0.60 7.53 -0.38
C LEU A 34 0.68 6.71 -0.45
N TRP A 35 1.11 6.22 0.72
CA TRP A 35 2.07 5.13 0.84
C TRP A 35 1.38 3.92 1.45
N LEU A 36 1.64 2.74 0.88
CA LEU A 36 1.36 1.46 1.53
C LEU A 36 2.68 0.81 1.90
N VAL A 37 2.85 0.51 3.18
CA VAL A 37 3.97 -0.26 3.70
C VAL A 37 3.45 -1.63 4.12
N ARG A 38 3.99 -2.68 3.51
CA ARG A 38 3.70 -4.08 3.84
C ARG A 38 4.95 -4.72 4.41
N ASP A 39 4.86 -5.15 5.64
CA ASP A 39 5.91 -5.87 6.36
C ASP A 39 5.55 -7.36 6.45
N VAL A 40 6.52 -8.24 6.22
CA VAL A 40 6.40 -9.69 6.33
C VAL A 40 7.53 -10.21 7.19
N ALA A 41 7.19 -10.95 8.24
CA ALA A 41 8.15 -11.69 9.06
C ALA A 41 7.97 -13.19 8.82
N GLU A 42 9.06 -13.87 8.49
CA GLU A 42 9.10 -15.31 8.20
C GLU A 42 9.98 -16.03 9.23
N ALA A 43 9.41 -17.05 9.87
CA ALA A 43 10.09 -17.98 10.77
C ALA A 43 9.21 -19.24 10.95
N ASN A 44 9.61 -20.19 11.80
CA ASN A 44 8.87 -21.44 11.98
C ASN A 44 7.89 -21.41 13.17
N ASP A 45 8.17 -20.59 14.17
CA ASP A 45 7.43 -20.57 15.44
C ASP A 45 6.70 -19.23 15.67
N SER A 46 6.13 -19.09 16.87
CA SER A 46 5.44 -17.90 17.34
C SER A 46 6.41 -16.89 17.93
N HIS A 47 6.34 -15.67 17.41
CA HIS A 47 7.18 -14.56 17.84
C HIS A 47 6.34 -13.40 18.34
N GLN A 48 6.97 -12.55 19.16
CA GLN A 48 6.46 -11.20 19.40
C GLN A 48 7.02 -10.29 18.30
N LEU A 49 6.13 -9.65 17.56
CA LEU A 49 6.46 -8.65 16.56
C LEU A 49 6.12 -7.26 17.10
N ASP A 50 7.06 -6.33 16.98
CA ASP A 50 6.91 -4.92 17.35
C ASP A 50 7.30 -4.04 16.15
N LEU A 51 6.36 -3.22 15.65
CA LEU A 51 6.62 -2.21 14.62
C LEU A 51 6.49 -0.81 15.21
N PHE A 52 7.45 0.05 14.90
CA PHE A 52 7.55 1.40 15.46
C PHE A 52 7.44 2.46 14.36
N TRP A 53 6.58 3.44 14.56
CA TRP A 53 6.43 4.63 13.74
C TRP A 53 6.79 5.86 14.57
N HIS A 54 7.96 6.44 14.28
CA HIS A 54 8.47 7.61 14.96
C HIS A 54 8.00 8.88 14.26
N PHE A 55 7.42 9.79 15.02
CA PHE A 55 7.01 11.10 14.51
C PHE A 55 8.14 12.10 14.70
N ALA A 56 8.20 13.16 13.89
CA ALA A 56 9.15 14.24 14.10
C ALA A 56 8.81 15.03 15.38
N PRO A 57 9.81 15.55 16.12
CA PRO A 57 9.57 16.53 17.17
C PRO A 57 8.74 17.72 16.64
N GLY A 58 7.88 18.28 17.48
CA GLY A 58 7.00 19.38 17.08
C GLY A 58 5.64 18.94 16.51
N LEU A 59 5.43 17.64 16.28
CA LEU A 59 4.12 17.09 15.95
C LEU A 59 3.29 16.79 17.20
N THR A 60 1.98 16.98 17.09
CA THR A 60 0.97 16.32 17.92
C THR A 60 0.49 15.06 17.19
N VAL A 61 0.16 14.02 17.94
CA VAL A 61 -0.45 12.81 17.41
C VAL A 61 -1.70 12.51 18.22
N SER A 62 -2.85 12.44 17.55
CA SER A 62 -4.11 12.05 18.16
C SER A 62 -4.55 10.68 17.63
N ARG A 63 -5.23 9.91 18.48
CA ARG A 63 -5.85 8.65 18.07
C ARG A 63 -7.29 8.93 17.64
N TRP A 64 -7.67 8.42 16.48
CA TRP A 64 -9.05 8.43 15.99
C TRP A 64 -9.43 7.01 15.59
N GLU A 65 -10.30 6.38 16.38
CA GLU A 65 -10.59 4.94 16.28
C GLU A 65 -9.31 4.08 16.40
N ASN A 66 -8.99 3.31 15.36
CA ASN A 66 -7.77 2.51 15.25
C ASN A 66 -6.64 3.21 14.47
N ARG A 67 -6.81 4.49 14.15
CA ARG A 67 -5.91 5.29 13.30
C ARG A 67 -5.20 6.35 14.14
N PHE A 68 -4.09 6.86 13.61
CA PHE A 68 -3.34 7.95 14.23
C PHE A 68 -3.21 9.13 13.26
N ILE A 69 -3.48 10.34 13.75
CA ILE A 69 -3.40 11.58 12.97
C ILE A 69 -2.30 12.44 13.55
N ALA A 70 -1.28 12.74 12.75
CA ALA A 70 -0.20 13.63 13.11
C ALA A 70 -0.40 15.03 12.48
N ALA A 71 -0.15 16.07 13.26
CA ALA A 71 -0.28 17.47 12.85
C ALA A 71 0.79 18.34 13.53
N LEU A 72 1.14 19.49 12.96
CA LEU A 72 2.02 20.46 13.61
C LEU A 72 1.36 21.05 14.87
N LYS A 73 2.16 21.28 15.93
CA LYS A 73 1.69 21.83 17.22
C LYS A 73 1.12 23.25 17.15
N ASP A 74 1.58 24.06 16.20
CA ASP A 74 1.31 25.50 16.20
C ASP A 74 0.85 25.96 14.80
N SER A 75 -0.46 25.85 14.55
CA SER A 75 -1.05 26.07 13.22
C SER A 75 -1.46 27.51 12.93
N GLN A 76 -1.03 28.51 13.72
CA GLN A 76 -1.34 29.92 13.41
C GLN A 76 -0.58 30.46 12.19
N ALA A 77 0.53 29.83 11.79
CA ALA A 77 1.28 30.17 10.59
C ALA A 77 1.04 29.20 9.42
N ALA A 78 0.14 28.23 9.58
CA ALA A 78 -0.09 27.19 8.58
C ALA A 78 -1.05 27.68 7.49
N THR A 79 -0.51 28.32 6.46
CA THR A 79 -1.20 28.41 5.15
C THR A 79 -1.47 27.03 4.54
N GLU A 80 -0.91 25.96 5.13
CA GLU A 80 -1.12 24.56 4.75
C GLU A 80 -1.44 23.73 5.99
N ASN A 81 -2.72 23.39 6.19
CA ASN A 81 -3.20 22.48 7.23
C ASN A 81 -2.82 21.02 6.91
N THR A 82 -1.56 20.77 6.59
CA THR A 82 -1.07 19.45 6.19
C THR A 82 -0.97 18.56 7.42
N ARG A 83 -1.73 17.47 7.41
CA ARG A 83 -1.73 16.43 8.44
C ARG A 83 -1.37 15.09 7.78
N LEU A 84 -1.00 14.12 8.60
CA LEU A 84 -0.66 12.77 8.15
C LEU A 84 -1.50 11.75 8.90
N ALA A 85 -2.20 10.89 8.18
CA ALA A 85 -2.91 9.76 8.77
C ALA A 85 -2.08 8.48 8.63
N LEU A 86 -2.00 7.73 9.73
CA LEU A 86 -1.41 6.39 9.81
C LEU A 86 -2.54 5.39 10.10
N LEU A 87 -2.83 4.53 9.14
CA LEU A 87 -3.90 3.54 9.23
C LEU A 87 -3.27 2.14 9.24
N PRO A 88 -3.24 1.45 10.39
CA PRO A 88 -2.81 0.05 10.44
C PRO A 88 -3.88 -0.87 9.84
N GLN A 89 -3.50 -2.10 9.51
CA GLN A 89 -4.49 -3.14 9.26
C GLN A 89 -5.32 -3.46 10.51
N ASP A 90 -6.59 -3.81 10.31
CA ASP A 90 -7.60 -3.77 11.38
C ASP A 90 -7.60 -4.96 12.37
N VAL A 91 -6.83 -6.03 12.15
CA VAL A 91 -7.01 -7.31 12.89
C VAL A 91 -5.71 -7.89 13.40
N GLY A 92 -5.71 -8.35 14.66
CA GLY A 92 -4.65 -9.19 15.26
C GLY A 92 -3.49 -8.43 15.91
N TRP A 93 -3.56 -7.10 15.92
CA TRP A 93 -2.49 -6.22 16.42
C TRP A 93 -3.03 -5.23 17.45
N THR A 94 -2.23 -4.99 18.49
CA THR A 94 -2.48 -3.95 19.47
C THR A 94 -1.66 -2.71 19.14
N SER A 95 -2.17 -1.52 19.50
CA SER A 95 -1.49 -0.26 19.21
C SER A 95 -1.46 0.66 20.41
N GLU A 96 -0.31 1.29 20.62
CA GLU A 96 -0.10 2.29 21.68
C GLU A 96 0.66 3.51 21.15
N LEU A 97 0.35 4.67 21.74
CA LEU A 97 1.07 5.92 21.53
C LEU A 97 1.95 6.17 22.75
N THR A 98 3.27 6.24 22.55
CA THR A 98 4.27 6.37 23.60
C THR A 98 5.22 7.53 23.33
N SER A 99 6.00 7.91 24.35
CA SER A 99 7.11 8.86 24.18
C SER A 99 8.39 8.11 23.81
N GLY A 100 9.13 8.65 22.84
CA GLY A 100 10.44 8.17 22.41
C GLY A 100 11.49 9.26 22.46
N GLY A 101 12.74 8.90 22.12
CA GLY A 101 13.85 9.85 21.98
C GLY A 101 14.25 10.03 20.52
N PHE A 102 14.53 11.26 20.12
CA PHE A 102 15.13 11.62 18.83
C PHE A 102 16.42 12.40 19.08
N SER A 103 17.53 12.03 18.43
CA SER A 103 18.83 12.70 18.61
C SER A 103 19.34 13.19 17.25
N PRO A 104 19.04 14.44 16.86
CA PRO A 104 19.41 14.95 15.54
C PRO A 104 20.92 15.20 15.39
N ALA A 105 21.62 15.38 16.50
CA ALA A 105 23.07 15.59 16.54
C ALA A 105 23.63 15.07 17.88
N TYR A 106 24.94 14.80 17.91
CA TYR A 106 25.63 14.40 19.13
C TYR A 106 25.38 15.41 20.26
N GLY A 107 25.12 14.91 21.47
CA GLY A 107 24.83 15.72 22.64
C GLY A 107 23.43 16.34 22.69
N ARG A 108 22.59 16.17 21.66
CA ARG A 108 21.19 16.63 21.66
C ARG A 108 20.24 15.44 21.68
N LYS A 109 19.32 15.43 22.65
CA LYS A 109 18.22 14.46 22.74
C LYS A 109 16.91 15.21 22.96
N GLU A 110 15.96 14.96 22.08
CA GLU A 110 14.62 15.56 22.08
C GLU A 110 13.58 14.47 22.34
N SER A 111 12.48 14.84 22.99
CA SER A 111 11.33 13.96 23.14
C SER A 111 10.53 13.93 21.84
N THR A 112 10.06 12.76 21.46
CA THR A 112 9.15 12.57 20.34
C THR A 112 8.02 11.61 20.67
N LEU A 113 7.03 11.50 19.79
CA LEU A 113 5.97 10.52 19.87
C LEU A 113 6.27 9.32 18.98
N VAL A 114 5.89 8.14 19.44
CA VAL A 114 6.05 6.87 18.74
C VAL A 114 4.76 6.08 18.82
N VAL A 115 4.26 5.66 17.67
CA VAL A 115 3.19 4.64 17.61
C VAL A 115 3.87 3.28 17.53
N ARG A 116 3.53 2.38 18.47
CA ARG A 116 3.97 0.99 18.45
C ARG A 116 2.79 0.08 18.12
N PHE A 117 2.99 -0.81 17.16
CA PHE A 117 2.10 -1.91 16.86
C PHE A 117 2.72 -3.22 17.33
N THR A 118 1.98 -4.00 18.11
CA THR A 118 2.47 -5.25 18.71
C THR A 118 1.51 -6.41 18.49
N ALA A 119 2.06 -7.56 18.13
CA ALA A 119 1.32 -8.83 18.07
C ALA A 119 2.21 -10.00 18.52
N ARG A 120 1.59 -10.99 19.17
CA ARG A 120 2.20 -12.32 19.37
C ARG A 120 1.49 -13.30 18.44
N THR A 121 2.22 -13.83 17.47
CA THR A 121 1.62 -14.58 16.35
C THR A 121 2.58 -15.64 15.84
N LYS A 122 2.03 -16.71 15.26
CA LYS A 122 2.80 -17.72 14.52
C LYS A 122 3.26 -17.14 13.18
N LEU A 123 4.54 -17.31 12.86
CA LEU A 123 5.08 -16.86 11.57
C LEU A 123 4.91 -17.95 10.49
N PRO A 124 4.79 -17.57 9.19
CA PRO A 124 4.87 -16.21 8.67
C PRO A 124 3.64 -15.35 9.00
N THR A 125 3.85 -14.04 9.19
CA THR A 125 2.76 -13.08 9.38
C THR A 125 3.09 -11.79 8.63
N GLU A 126 2.05 -11.15 8.08
CA GLU A 126 2.15 -9.82 7.48
C GLU A 126 1.44 -8.74 8.29
N PHE A 127 1.95 -7.51 8.15
CA PHE A 127 1.35 -6.30 8.66
C PHE A 127 1.41 -5.19 7.62
N ALA A 128 0.25 -4.63 7.28
CA ALA A 128 0.17 -3.48 6.40
C ALA A 128 -0.15 -2.19 7.17
N THR A 129 0.50 -1.11 6.77
CA THR A 129 0.22 0.25 7.24
C THR A 129 0.07 1.18 6.04
N LEU A 130 -1.04 1.90 5.98
CA LEU A 130 -1.28 2.96 5.02
C LEU A 130 -0.92 4.31 5.64
N ILE A 131 -0.17 5.12 4.89
CA ILE A 131 0.16 6.51 5.24
C ILE A 131 -0.52 7.41 4.22
N VAL A 132 -1.35 8.33 4.68
CA VAL A 132 -2.16 9.19 3.81
C VAL A 132 -1.94 10.66 4.19
N PRO A 133 -1.50 11.52 3.26
CA PRO A 133 -1.47 12.95 3.48
C PRO A 133 -2.89 13.51 3.48
N LEU A 134 -3.16 14.43 4.39
CA LEU A 134 -4.42 15.17 4.51
C LEU A 134 -4.10 16.64 4.29
N PHE A 135 -4.68 17.27 3.27
CA PHE A 135 -4.29 18.60 2.79
C PHE A 135 -5.16 19.73 3.34
N SER A 136 -6.34 19.41 3.88
CA SER A 136 -7.22 20.32 4.59
C SER A 136 -7.42 19.90 6.05
N ALA A 137 -7.77 20.87 6.91
CA ALA A 137 -8.15 20.62 8.30
C ALA A 137 -9.43 19.77 8.42
N SER A 138 -10.31 19.83 7.41
CA SER A 138 -11.56 19.07 7.37
C SER A 138 -11.38 17.63 6.86
N ASP A 139 -10.26 17.32 6.21
CA ASP A 139 -10.04 16.02 5.60
C ASP A 139 -10.11 14.92 6.66
N LYS A 140 -10.74 13.81 6.31
CA LYS A 140 -10.77 12.61 7.14
C LYS A 140 -10.15 11.48 6.34
N PRO A 141 -9.30 10.65 6.95
CA PRO A 141 -8.80 9.51 6.23
C PRO A 141 -9.95 8.55 5.93
N GLY A 142 -9.88 7.93 4.77
CA GLY A 142 -10.78 6.89 4.30
C GLY A 142 -10.66 5.58 5.08
N LYS A 143 -11.39 4.55 4.68
CA LYS A 143 -11.36 3.23 5.34
C LYS A 143 -10.31 2.34 4.68
N PHE A 144 -9.40 1.77 5.47
CA PHE A 144 -8.37 0.83 4.99
C PHE A 144 -8.70 -0.59 5.43
N VAL A 145 -8.74 -1.56 4.51
CA VAL A 145 -9.06 -2.95 4.82
C VAL A 145 -8.19 -3.93 4.03
N ILE A 146 -8.00 -5.13 4.59
CA ILE A 146 -7.43 -6.27 3.87
C ILE A 146 -8.56 -6.99 3.14
N LEU A 147 -8.38 -7.23 1.85
CA LEU A 147 -9.26 -8.08 1.05
C LEU A 147 -8.87 -9.54 1.26
N ARG A 148 -9.44 -10.17 2.28
CA ARG A 148 -9.26 -11.62 2.50
C ARG A 148 -10.14 -12.40 1.53
N ARG A 149 -9.61 -13.47 0.95
CA ARG A 149 -10.43 -14.54 0.37
C ARG A 149 -10.84 -15.47 1.51
N GLU A 150 -12.14 -15.68 1.71
CA GLU A 150 -12.66 -16.67 2.67
C GLU A 150 -12.33 -18.12 2.29
N GLU A 151 -11.89 -18.35 1.05
CA GLU A 151 -11.62 -19.68 0.50
C GLU A 151 -10.13 -19.94 0.33
N SER A 152 -9.46 -20.28 1.43
CA SER A 152 -8.45 -21.34 1.51
C SER A 152 -7.82 -21.33 2.90
N LEU A 153 -8.31 -22.21 3.77
CA LEU A 153 -7.65 -22.60 5.02
C LEU A 153 -6.42 -23.52 4.77
N THR A 154 -5.79 -23.41 3.60
CA THR A 154 -4.50 -24.05 3.31
C THR A 154 -3.43 -22.98 3.17
N ASP A 155 -2.43 -23.08 4.06
CA ASP A 155 -1.23 -22.24 4.17
C ASP A 155 -0.64 -21.85 2.81
N ASN A 156 -0.39 -20.54 2.62
CA ASN A 156 0.12 -19.87 1.41
C ASN A 156 -0.94 -19.34 0.42
N SER A 157 -1.78 -18.39 0.87
CA SER A 157 -2.37 -17.44 -0.08
C SER A 157 -1.23 -16.70 -0.79
N SER A 158 -1.02 -16.95 -2.07
CA SER A 158 0.00 -16.27 -2.87
C SER A 158 -0.38 -14.84 -3.26
N LEU A 159 -1.47 -14.31 -2.69
CA LEU A 159 -2.04 -13.02 -3.03
C LEU A 159 -2.36 -12.23 -1.75
N HIS A 160 -1.92 -10.98 -1.72
CA HIS A 160 -2.09 -10.04 -0.62
C HIS A 160 -2.69 -8.76 -1.17
N ALA A 161 -3.97 -8.53 -0.84
CA ALA A 161 -4.75 -7.46 -1.43
C ALA A 161 -5.28 -6.51 -0.36
N PHE A 162 -5.18 -5.23 -0.64
CA PHE A 162 -5.55 -4.14 0.25
C PHE A 162 -6.46 -3.16 -0.47
N GLN A 163 -7.47 -2.66 0.24
CA GLN A 163 -8.41 -1.67 -0.26
C GLN A 163 -8.38 -0.43 0.65
N TYR A 164 -8.38 0.74 0.04
CA TYR A 164 -8.55 2.02 0.73
C TYR A 164 -9.69 2.81 0.08
N ASP A 165 -10.77 3.01 0.82
CA ASP A 165 -11.97 3.73 0.40
C ASP A 165 -11.94 5.17 0.88
N GLU A 166 -11.88 6.10 -0.06
CA GLU A 166 -12.18 7.52 0.14
C GLU A 166 -13.64 7.79 -0.26
N GLU A 167 -14.06 9.07 -0.20
CA GLU A 167 -15.45 9.45 -0.49
C GLU A 167 -15.86 9.14 -1.95
N THR A 168 -14.98 9.43 -2.91
CA THR A 168 -15.25 9.24 -4.35
C THR A 168 -14.30 8.26 -5.04
N LYS A 169 -13.20 7.90 -4.36
CA LYS A 169 -12.10 7.09 -4.90
C LYS A 169 -11.93 5.83 -4.06
N THR A 170 -11.74 4.70 -4.72
CA THR A 170 -11.30 3.47 -4.07
C THR A 170 -9.99 3.02 -4.68
N HIS A 171 -9.02 2.77 -3.82
CA HIS A 171 -7.67 2.35 -4.16
C HIS A 171 -7.52 0.88 -3.83
N TYR A 172 -6.96 0.11 -4.76
CA TYR A 172 -6.68 -1.30 -4.58
C TYR A 172 -5.20 -1.54 -4.83
N VAL A 173 -4.54 -2.24 -3.91
CA VAL A 173 -3.14 -2.64 -4.04
C VAL A 173 -3.04 -4.14 -3.84
N VAL A 174 -2.38 -4.81 -4.76
CA VAL A 174 -2.24 -6.27 -4.80
C VAL A 174 -0.78 -6.62 -4.94
N PHE A 175 -0.29 -7.48 -4.05
CA PHE A 175 1.00 -8.16 -4.16
C PHE A 175 0.75 -9.64 -4.39
N ALA A 176 1.50 -10.23 -5.32
CA ALA A 176 1.44 -11.66 -5.58
C ALA A 176 2.83 -12.29 -5.44
N ASP A 177 2.93 -13.34 -4.62
CA ASP A 177 4.16 -14.12 -4.45
C ASP A 177 4.37 -15.11 -5.60
N ARG A 178 3.30 -15.45 -6.32
CA ARG A 178 3.30 -16.35 -7.48
C ARG A 178 2.45 -15.78 -8.61
N GLY A 179 2.85 -16.05 -9.84
CA GLY A 179 2.05 -15.70 -11.02
C GLY A 179 0.78 -16.55 -11.15
N GLY A 180 -0.16 -16.07 -11.95
CA GLY A 180 -1.46 -16.70 -12.21
C GLY A 180 -2.42 -16.56 -11.03
N TRP A 181 -3.15 -15.46 -10.98
CA TRP A 181 -4.13 -15.17 -9.94
C TRP A 181 -5.38 -14.48 -10.49
N SER A 182 -6.45 -14.57 -9.70
CA SER A 182 -7.71 -13.88 -9.92
C SER A 182 -8.16 -13.18 -8.63
N LEU A 183 -8.62 -11.94 -8.74
CA LEU A 183 -9.14 -11.16 -7.62
C LEU A 183 -10.23 -10.22 -8.10
N SER A 184 -11.46 -10.42 -7.63
CA SER A 184 -12.62 -9.68 -8.13
C SER A 184 -12.67 -9.74 -9.66
N GLU A 185 -12.69 -8.61 -10.35
CA GLU A 185 -12.75 -8.50 -11.81
C GLU A 185 -11.39 -8.70 -12.51
N TRP A 186 -10.29 -8.83 -11.77
CA TRP A 186 -8.96 -8.99 -12.33
C TRP A 186 -8.56 -10.46 -12.49
N THR A 187 -7.90 -10.77 -13.59
CA THR A 187 -7.01 -11.94 -13.72
C THR A 187 -5.67 -11.50 -14.29
N SER A 188 -4.56 -11.95 -13.70
CA SER A 188 -3.21 -11.53 -14.09
C SER A 188 -2.16 -12.48 -13.55
N ASP A 189 -0.92 -12.34 -14.03
CA ASP A 189 0.28 -12.96 -13.46
C ASP A 189 1.23 -11.97 -12.80
N ALA A 190 0.84 -10.70 -12.69
CA ALA A 190 1.70 -9.65 -12.16
C ALA A 190 2.05 -9.86 -10.70
N THR A 191 3.32 -9.63 -10.36
CA THR A 191 3.78 -9.61 -8.95
C THR A 191 3.24 -8.42 -8.15
N PHE A 192 2.89 -7.33 -8.82
CA PHE A 192 2.27 -6.16 -8.22
C PHE A 192 1.23 -5.56 -9.16
N LEU A 193 0.05 -5.24 -8.62
CA LEU A 193 -0.99 -4.52 -9.32
C LEU A 193 -1.61 -3.47 -8.40
N TYR A 194 -1.69 -2.22 -8.87
CA TYR A 194 -2.48 -1.18 -8.24
C TYR A 194 -3.53 -0.69 -9.22
N TYR A 195 -4.73 -0.43 -8.73
CA TYR A 195 -5.72 0.30 -9.51
C TYR A 195 -6.58 1.21 -8.66
N ARG A 196 -7.08 2.28 -9.28
CA ARG A 196 -8.00 3.23 -8.69
C ARG A 196 -9.31 3.25 -9.47
N LEU A 197 -10.39 3.12 -8.73
CA LEU A 197 -11.73 3.44 -9.22
C LEU A 197 -12.11 4.82 -8.69
N GLU A 198 -12.69 5.66 -9.54
CA GLU A 198 -13.33 6.92 -9.14
C GLU A 198 -14.73 6.93 -9.73
N ASN A 199 -15.74 7.08 -8.86
CA ASN A 199 -17.15 6.93 -9.27
C ASN A 199 -17.39 5.64 -10.09
N ARG A 200 -16.80 4.52 -9.64
CA ARG A 200 -16.82 3.18 -10.29
C ARG A 200 -16.12 3.07 -11.65
N ARG A 201 -15.46 4.12 -12.12
CA ARG A 201 -14.67 4.09 -13.36
C ARG A 201 -13.20 3.87 -13.05
N LEU A 202 -12.53 3.01 -13.81
CA LEU A 202 -11.08 2.88 -13.71
C LEU A 202 -10.42 4.19 -14.13
N THR A 203 -9.59 4.76 -13.27
CA THR A 203 -8.85 6.00 -13.54
C THR A 203 -7.35 5.86 -13.46
N HIS A 204 -6.85 4.81 -12.82
CA HIS A 204 -5.41 4.56 -12.71
C HIS A 204 -5.18 3.06 -12.61
N LEU A 205 -4.20 2.55 -13.36
CA LEU A 205 -3.73 1.18 -13.29
C LEU A 205 -2.20 1.20 -13.31
N ILE A 206 -1.59 0.39 -12.45
CA ILE A 206 -0.17 0.14 -12.40
C ILE A 206 0.03 -1.37 -12.30
N LEU A 207 0.95 -1.91 -13.08
CA LEU A 207 1.29 -3.33 -13.11
C LEU A 207 2.82 -3.47 -13.15
N CYS A 208 3.38 -4.36 -12.34
CA CYS A 208 4.81 -4.70 -12.39
C CYS A 208 5.03 -6.22 -12.40
N GLY A 209 5.99 -6.66 -13.21
CA GLY A 209 6.43 -8.05 -13.26
C GLY A 209 5.32 -9.02 -13.69
N GLY A 210 4.52 -8.65 -14.69
CA GLY A 210 3.46 -9.48 -15.26
C GLY A 210 3.47 -9.43 -16.78
N SER A 211 3.04 -10.51 -17.43
CA SER A 211 2.92 -10.60 -18.88
C SER A 211 1.51 -10.27 -19.36
N PHE A 212 0.50 -10.41 -18.50
CA PHE A 212 -0.87 -10.09 -18.88
C PHE A 212 -1.71 -9.53 -17.73
N ALA A 213 -2.76 -8.79 -18.10
CA ALA A 213 -3.86 -8.46 -17.21
C ALA A 213 -5.18 -8.44 -17.98
N LYS A 214 -6.23 -8.98 -17.37
CA LYS A 214 -7.61 -8.87 -17.85
C LYS A 214 -8.50 -8.28 -16.77
N TRP A 215 -9.36 -7.36 -17.16
CA TRP A 215 -10.39 -6.74 -16.31
C TRP A 215 -11.75 -7.09 -16.88
N GLN A 216 -12.64 -7.67 -16.07
CA GLN A 216 -13.98 -8.11 -16.50
C GLN A 216 -13.91 -9.02 -17.73
N GLY A 217 -12.91 -9.92 -17.76
CA GLY A 217 -12.65 -10.82 -18.89
C GLY A 217 -12.04 -10.18 -20.14
N LYS A 218 -11.98 -8.84 -20.25
CA LYS A 218 -11.37 -8.11 -21.37
C LYS A 218 -9.87 -7.96 -21.17
N GLN A 219 -9.09 -8.16 -22.22
CA GLN A 219 -7.64 -8.00 -22.19
C GLN A 219 -7.27 -6.53 -22.01
N VAL A 220 -6.45 -6.23 -21.01
CA VAL A 220 -5.95 -4.89 -20.68
C VAL A 220 -4.47 -4.73 -21.02
N LEU A 221 -3.70 -5.80 -20.82
CA LEU A 221 -2.29 -5.87 -21.16
C LEU A 221 -2.02 -7.29 -21.63
N SER A 222 -1.34 -7.47 -22.76
CA SER A 222 -0.85 -8.77 -23.22
C SER A 222 0.54 -8.60 -23.80
N HIS A 223 1.50 -9.36 -23.29
CA HIS A 223 2.87 -9.33 -23.73
C HIS A 223 3.46 -10.75 -23.70
N SER A 224 4.44 -11.03 -24.55
CA SER A 224 5.04 -12.37 -24.68
C SER A 224 5.90 -12.79 -23.47
N ALA A 225 6.30 -11.81 -22.66
CA ALA A 225 7.10 -12.00 -21.46
C ALA A 225 6.70 -10.98 -20.37
N PRO A 226 6.98 -11.23 -19.09
CA PRO A 226 6.72 -10.27 -18.02
C PRO A 226 7.43 -8.95 -18.25
N ILE A 227 6.70 -7.84 -18.20
CA ILE A 227 7.27 -6.51 -18.34
C ILE A 227 7.61 -5.93 -16.96
N ALA A 228 8.66 -5.11 -16.91
CA ALA A 228 9.08 -4.52 -15.64
C ALA A 228 8.01 -3.56 -15.08
N ARG A 229 7.32 -2.82 -15.96
CA ARG A 229 6.33 -1.82 -15.56
C ARG A 229 5.35 -1.45 -16.66
N PHE A 230 4.08 -1.32 -16.29
CA PHE A 230 3.04 -0.67 -17.08
C PHE A 230 2.20 0.23 -16.17
N GLU A 231 1.87 1.41 -16.67
CA GLU A 231 1.02 2.39 -16.03
C GLU A 231 0.02 2.91 -17.06
N TRP A 232 -1.24 3.03 -16.66
CA TRP A 232 -2.27 3.69 -17.43
C TRP A 232 -2.99 4.68 -16.51
N LEU A 233 -3.09 5.93 -16.96
CA LEU A 233 -3.77 7.00 -16.23
C LEU A 233 -4.83 7.62 -17.13
N ARG A 234 -6.05 7.76 -16.62
CA ARG A 234 -7.11 8.45 -17.34
C ARG A 234 -6.84 9.95 -17.38
N ASN A 235 -6.91 10.54 -18.57
CA ASN A 235 -6.80 11.97 -18.79
C ASN A 235 -8.01 12.46 -19.61
N GLY A 236 -9.06 12.89 -18.90
CA GLY A 236 -10.34 13.22 -19.50
C GLY A 236 -11.01 12.01 -20.17
N GLU A 237 -11.30 12.14 -21.47
CA GLU A 237 -11.86 11.07 -22.29
C GLU A 237 -10.80 10.11 -22.85
N SER A 238 -9.52 10.41 -22.65
CA SER A 238 -8.38 9.61 -23.15
C SER A 238 -7.63 8.89 -22.03
N GLY A 239 -6.72 7.99 -22.40
CA GLY A 239 -5.81 7.31 -21.49
C GLY A 239 -4.37 7.56 -21.87
N GLN A 240 -3.52 7.89 -20.89
CA GLN A 240 -2.08 8.01 -21.07
C GLN A 240 -1.39 6.74 -20.56
N ILE A 241 -0.52 6.16 -21.39
CA ILE A 241 0.24 4.95 -21.07
C ILE A 241 1.70 5.32 -20.78
N PHE A 242 2.28 4.71 -19.75
CA PHE A 242 3.72 4.70 -19.49
C PHE A 242 4.18 3.26 -19.31
N THR A 243 5.28 2.87 -19.94
CA THR A 243 5.76 1.48 -19.88
C THR A 243 7.28 1.39 -19.85
N SER A 244 7.82 0.24 -19.44
CA SER A 244 9.23 -0.12 -19.62
C SER A 244 9.55 -0.58 -21.05
N GLU A 245 8.56 -0.96 -21.85
CA GLU A 245 8.78 -1.50 -23.20
C GLU A 245 8.67 -0.41 -24.27
N GLU A 246 9.43 -0.54 -25.36
CA GLU A 246 9.38 0.42 -26.48
C GLU A 246 8.10 0.28 -27.32
N THR A 247 7.53 -0.92 -27.40
CA THR A 247 6.33 -1.21 -28.18
C THR A 247 5.29 -1.93 -27.33
N ILE A 248 4.29 -1.17 -26.88
CA ILE A 248 3.02 -1.72 -26.40
C ILE A 248 1.93 -1.24 -27.36
N ASP A 249 1.05 -2.15 -27.76
CA ASP A 249 -0.07 -1.83 -28.64
C ASP A 249 -0.97 -0.77 -27.98
N GLN A 250 -1.12 0.39 -28.64
CA GLN A 250 -1.93 1.50 -28.15
C GLN A 250 -3.43 1.17 -28.13
N SER A 251 -3.88 0.09 -28.82
CA SER A 251 -5.27 -0.39 -28.76
C SER A 251 -5.76 -0.70 -27.34
N LEU A 252 -4.82 -0.92 -26.39
CA LEU A 252 -5.09 -1.17 -24.98
C LEU A 252 -5.73 0.03 -24.26
N SER A 253 -5.42 1.28 -24.65
CA SER A 253 -6.05 2.46 -24.03
C SER A 253 -7.54 2.54 -24.34
N ASP A 254 -7.93 2.24 -25.57
CA ASP A 254 -9.30 2.39 -26.05
C ASP A 254 -10.21 1.29 -25.48
N GLY A 255 -9.68 0.07 -25.32
CA GLY A 255 -10.38 -1.04 -24.66
C GLY A 255 -10.71 -0.77 -23.20
N LEU A 256 -9.79 -0.14 -22.45
CA LEU A 256 -9.98 0.26 -21.05
C LEU A 256 -11.01 1.38 -20.88
N LEU A 257 -11.02 2.33 -21.81
CA LEU A 257 -11.98 3.43 -21.84
C LEU A 257 -13.39 2.92 -22.15
N GLY A 258 -13.54 2.03 -23.15
CA GLY A 258 -14.81 1.43 -23.54
C GLY A 258 -15.37 0.38 -22.57
N SER A 259 -14.52 -0.30 -21.78
CA SER A 259 -15.00 -1.24 -20.74
C SER A 259 -15.59 -0.54 -19.51
N CYS A 260 -15.33 0.76 -19.32
CA CYS A 260 -15.85 1.53 -18.20
C CYS A 260 -17.27 2.10 -18.42
N GLU A 261 -17.85 1.97 -19.61
CA GLU A 261 -19.15 2.58 -19.95
C GLU A 261 -20.35 1.62 -19.83
N THR A 262 -20.14 0.35 -19.47
CA THR A 262 -21.22 -0.65 -19.41
C THR A 262 -21.38 -1.22 -18.00
N VAL A 263 -22.00 -0.44 -17.12
CA VAL A 263 -22.78 -0.96 -15.98
C VAL A 263 -23.98 -0.03 -15.82
N PHE A 264 -25.13 -0.45 -16.35
CA PHE A 264 -26.45 0.08 -15.97
C PHE A 264 -26.91 -0.62 -14.69
#